data_AF-A0A240C4G6-F1
#
_entry.id   AF-A0A240C4G6-F1
#
_cell.length_a   1.000
_cell.length_b   1.000
_cell.length_c   1.000
_cell.angle_alpha   90.00
_cell.angle_beta   90.00
_cell.angle_gamma   90.00
#
_symmetry.space_group_name_H-M   'P 1'
#
loop_
_entity.id
_entity.type
_entity.pdbx_description
1 polymer ?
#
loop_
_entity_poly.entity_id
_entity_poly.type
_entity_poly.pdbx_seq_one_letter_code
_entity_poly.pdbx_strand_id
1 'polypeptide(L)'
;MKYWMPGLVALMAIPAAQAANYRLVYSPSQKLEVFIDNVKNSQPASWCGKTIPLRIVSAQSKDAAVLNDFLPRVGNLLEKQCAKASQLPWILTDKRGEKLASGEASKARGWKPVPKPAADEPAAPPQPAIPAAVAVTSPPAASAPAQRFDLPQGCHFRTYWNGEANGSALFIPSGAALRCGDDGWLSGSGEIGLQQNGQTASPRLSFHQGYPLAKVNVGDRPLSVVSANAQRLVLGANPQAPGSFLLLPFEPQLHAWSFDGVVIVEMPRTDAADPAKVTQRIKQAQSAWQPLLSAPATPLTFRLVEKLADDRVDPASGSYLSVNDATH
;
A
#
# COMPACT_ATOMS: atom_id res chain seq x y z
N MET A 1 -24.59 22.50 51.17
CA MET A 1 -23.66 23.32 50.37
C MET A 1 -23.32 22.57 49.10
N LYS A 2 -23.24 23.33 48.00
CA LYS A 2 -23.22 22.93 46.61
C LYS A 2 -21.78 23.07 46.13
N TYR A 3 -21.10 21.99 45.74
CA TYR A 3 -19.88 22.08 44.93
C TYR A 3 -19.84 20.94 43.91
N TRP A 4 -19.51 21.37 42.70
CA TRP A 4 -19.60 20.71 41.41
C TRP A 4 -18.17 20.65 40.83
N MET A 5 -17.97 19.71 39.89
CA MET A 5 -16.86 19.60 38.91
C MET A 5 -15.53 18.92 39.33
N PRO A 6 -14.72 18.43 38.37
CA PRO A 6 -15.03 17.64 37.17
C PRO A 6 -14.00 16.52 36.90
N GLY A 7 -14.29 15.64 35.93
CA GLY A 7 -13.42 14.56 35.49
C GLY A 7 -12.17 15.02 34.71
N LEU A 8 -11.05 14.33 34.95
CA LEU A 8 -9.79 14.46 34.24
C LEU A 8 -9.71 13.38 33.15
N VAL A 9 -9.86 13.78 31.89
CA VAL A 9 -9.49 12.97 30.73
C VAL A 9 -7.99 13.14 30.50
N ALA A 10 -7.21 12.10 30.76
CA ALA A 10 -5.79 12.06 30.42
C ALA A 10 -5.62 11.79 28.92
N LEU A 11 -5.37 12.84 28.12
CA LEU A 11 -4.87 12.69 26.75
C LEU A 11 -3.42 12.20 26.81
N MET A 12 -3.19 10.93 26.48
CA MET A 12 -1.86 10.41 26.16
C MET A 12 -1.43 10.96 24.79
N ALA A 13 -0.61 12.01 24.79
CA ALA A 13 0.10 12.47 23.61
C ALA A 13 1.25 11.49 23.31
N ILE A 14 1.14 10.75 22.20
CA ILE A 14 2.24 9.96 21.65
C ILE A 14 3.24 10.97 21.05
N PRO A 15 4.52 10.99 21.48
CA PRO A 15 5.49 11.88 20.87
C PRO A 15 5.79 11.39 19.46
N ALA A 16 5.30 12.10 18.45
CA ALA A 16 5.85 12.01 17.11
C ALA A 16 7.31 12.45 17.19
N ALA A 17 8.24 11.55 16.89
CA ALA A 17 9.65 11.88 16.69
C ALA A 17 9.77 12.74 15.42
N GLN A 18 9.46 14.02 15.55
CA GLN A 18 9.68 15.03 14.52
C GLN A 18 11.19 15.24 14.44
N ALA A 19 11.78 14.91 13.30
CA ALA A 19 13.17 15.25 13.03
C ALA A 19 13.28 16.78 13.03
N ALA A 20 14.00 17.35 13.99
CA ALA A 20 14.09 18.80 14.16
C ALA A 20 15.25 19.37 13.36
N ASN A 21 15.11 20.58 12.84
CA ASN A 21 16.22 21.34 12.26
C ASN A 21 16.87 22.16 13.38
N TYR A 22 18.09 21.80 13.76
CA TYR A 22 18.82 22.49 14.83
C TYR A 22 19.61 23.66 14.27
N ARG A 23 19.24 24.88 14.66
CA ARG A 23 19.99 26.08 14.30
C ARG A 23 21.24 26.19 15.16
N LEU A 24 22.39 25.96 14.55
CA LEU A 24 23.69 25.95 15.20
C LEU A 24 24.24 27.38 15.40
N VAL A 25 24.23 28.20 14.34
CA VAL A 25 24.80 29.55 14.35
C VAL A 25 23.89 30.52 13.62
N TYR A 26 23.80 31.73 14.15
CA TYR A 26 23.25 32.89 13.46
C TYR A 26 24.31 34.00 13.42
N SER A 27 24.55 34.56 12.24
CA SER A 27 25.43 35.72 12.03
C SER A 27 24.60 36.93 11.61
N PRO A 28 24.29 37.85 12.53
CA PRO A 28 23.50 39.05 12.22
C PRO A 28 24.19 39.98 11.22
N SER A 29 25.52 40.05 11.24
CA SER A 29 26.33 40.94 10.39
C SER A 29 26.47 40.42 8.97
N GLN A 30 26.59 39.10 8.79
CA GLN A 30 26.68 38.47 7.46
C GLN A 30 25.32 37.96 6.95
N LYS A 31 24.27 38.04 7.78
CA LYS A 31 22.92 37.56 7.47
C LYS A 31 22.91 36.08 7.06
N LEU A 32 23.67 35.27 7.79
CA LEU A 32 23.79 33.81 7.58
C LEU A 32 23.20 33.05 8.76
N GLU A 33 22.46 31.99 8.46
CA GLU A 33 22.01 31.00 9.45
C GLU A 33 22.56 29.63 9.09
N VAL A 34 23.00 28.86 10.09
CA VAL A 34 23.52 27.49 9.90
C VAL A 34 22.63 26.52 10.63
N PHE A 35 22.20 25.49 9.93
CA PHE A 35 21.37 24.41 10.43
C PHE A 35 22.06 23.07 10.30
N ILE A 36 21.80 22.19 11.26
CA ILE A 36 21.99 20.75 11.14
C ILE A 36 20.59 20.15 11.05
N ASP A 37 20.28 19.54 9.91
CA ASP A 37 18.97 18.99 9.63
C ASP A 37 18.83 17.58 10.21
N ASN A 38 17.58 17.17 10.40
CA ASN A 38 17.21 15.81 10.81
C ASN A 38 17.82 15.33 12.14
N VAL A 39 17.95 16.21 13.13
CA VAL A 39 18.46 15.81 14.45
C VAL A 39 17.33 15.33 15.36
N LYS A 40 17.63 14.34 16.21
CA LYS A 40 16.70 13.83 17.23
C LYS A 40 16.38 14.90 18.28
N ASN A 41 17.36 15.74 18.63
CA ASN A 41 17.20 16.92 19.49
C ASN A 41 18.42 17.87 19.35
N SER A 42 18.41 18.99 20.10
CA SER A 42 19.46 20.01 20.07
C SER A 42 20.76 19.64 20.80
N GLN A 43 20.80 18.52 21.54
CA GLN A 43 21.99 18.14 22.29
C GLN A 43 23.12 17.68 21.36
N PRO A 44 24.40 18.00 21.66
CA PRO A 44 25.54 17.56 20.85
C PRO A 44 25.57 16.07 20.54
N ALA A 45 25.14 15.23 21.47
CA ALA A 45 25.05 13.78 21.27
C ALA A 45 24.13 13.37 20.09
N SER A 46 23.17 14.22 19.70
CA SER A 46 22.23 13.96 18.61
C SER A 46 22.78 14.25 17.21
N TRP A 47 23.90 14.97 17.11
CA TRP A 47 24.43 15.42 15.81
C TRP A 47 25.95 15.37 15.69
N CYS A 48 26.67 15.17 16.79
CA CYS A 48 28.13 15.11 16.80
C CYS A 48 28.63 13.81 16.16
N GLY A 49 29.38 13.96 15.06
CA GLY A 49 30.02 12.87 14.33
C GLY A 49 31.29 13.33 13.64
N LYS A 50 31.94 12.42 12.90
CA LYS A 50 33.12 12.75 12.07
C LYS A 50 32.78 13.70 10.92
N THR A 51 31.59 13.53 10.36
CA THR A 51 31.05 14.32 9.26
C THR A 51 29.76 14.95 9.72
N ILE A 52 29.67 16.28 9.70
CA ILE A 52 28.49 17.03 10.12
C ILE A 52 27.97 17.83 8.92
N PRO A 53 26.84 17.43 8.30
CA PRO A 53 26.28 18.16 7.18
C PRO A 53 25.66 19.48 7.65
N LEU A 54 25.98 20.55 6.92
CA LEU A 54 25.51 21.90 7.21
C LEU A 54 24.62 22.42 6.09
N ARG A 55 23.47 22.96 6.45
CA ARG A 55 22.68 23.82 5.57
C ARG A 55 22.85 25.27 6.00
N ILE A 56 23.37 26.08 5.10
CA ILE A 56 23.67 27.49 5.32
C ILE A 56 22.66 28.31 4.52
N VAL A 57 21.88 29.13 5.20
CA VAL A 57 20.86 30.00 4.57
C VAL A 57 21.40 31.41 4.53
N SER A 58 21.51 31.98 3.33
CA SER A 58 21.88 33.37 3.11
C SER A 58 20.65 34.23 2.89
N ALA A 59 20.54 35.27 3.71
CA ALA A 59 19.48 36.25 3.62
C ALA A 59 19.79 37.42 2.69
N GLN A 60 21.03 37.54 2.18
CA GLN A 60 21.47 38.67 1.38
C GLN A 60 22.48 38.30 0.28
N SER A 61 23.59 37.63 0.60
CA SER A 61 24.62 37.29 -0.38
C SER A 61 24.21 36.10 -1.25
N LYS A 62 24.38 36.20 -2.56
CA LYS A 62 24.27 35.04 -3.48
C LYS A 62 25.61 34.40 -3.80
N ASP A 63 26.71 35.02 -3.39
CA ASP A 63 28.07 34.54 -3.64
C ASP A 63 28.57 33.66 -2.49
N ALA A 64 29.09 32.48 -2.85
CA ALA A 64 29.69 31.52 -1.92
C ALA A 64 31.00 32.03 -1.28
N ALA A 65 31.63 33.07 -1.84
CA ALA A 65 32.80 33.71 -1.26
C ALA A 65 32.56 34.24 0.17
N VAL A 66 31.30 34.54 0.54
CA VAL A 66 30.92 34.92 1.91
C VAL A 66 31.29 33.85 2.95
N LEU A 67 31.43 32.59 2.52
CA LEU A 67 31.77 31.47 3.39
C LEU A 67 33.26 31.40 3.75
N ASN A 68 34.14 32.09 3.02
CA ASN A 68 35.60 31.98 3.17
C ASN A 68 36.06 32.34 4.60
N ASP A 69 35.47 33.37 5.19
CA ASP A 69 35.79 33.81 6.56
C ASP A 69 34.78 33.33 7.60
N PHE A 70 33.63 32.82 7.15
CA PHE A 70 32.54 32.37 8.01
C PHE A 70 32.71 30.91 8.45
N LEU A 71 32.92 29.99 7.51
CA LEU A 71 33.03 28.57 7.81
C LEU A 71 34.21 28.22 8.73
N PRO A 72 35.38 28.89 8.66
CA PRO A 72 36.42 28.67 9.65
C PRO A 72 36.00 28.94 11.09
N ARG A 73 35.17 29.97 11.32
CA ARG A 73 34.65 30.31 12.65
C ARG A 73 33.63 29.27 13.11
N VAL A 74 32.75 28.83 12.21
CA VAL A 74 31.77 27.76 12.48
C VAL A 74 32.47 26.44 12.78
N GLY A 75 33.48 26.05 12.00
CA GLY A 75 34.26 24.84 12.22
C GLY A 75 35.00 24.84 13.55
N ASN A 76 35.64 25.97 13.92
CA ASN A 76 36.29 26.12 15.23
C ASN A 76 35.30 26.07 16.40
N LEU A 77 34.08 26.59 16.22
CA LEU A 77 33.01 26.46 17.22
C LEU A 77 32.56 25.00 17.36
N LEU A 78 32.34 24.32 16.23
CA LEU A 78 31.94 22.91 16.18
C LEU A 78 32.99 22.00 16.80
N GLU A 79 34.27 22.27 16.59
CA GLU A 79 35.36 21.50 17.18
C GLU A 79 35.32 21.52 18.72
N LYS A 80 34.97 22.67 19.32
CA LYS A 80 34.81 22.81 20.78
C LYS A 80 33.61 22.02 21.31
N GLN A 81 32.55 21.88 20.52
CA GLN A 81 31.32 21.18 20.91
C GLN A 81 31.33 19.69 20.52
N CYS A 82 32.10 19.33 19.50
CA CYS A 82 32.21 18.01 18.92
C CYS A 82 33.65 17.76 18.46
N ALA A 83 34.51 17.32 19.39
CA ALA A 83 35.92 17.04 19.10
C ALA A 83 36.16 15.99 17.99
N LYS A 84 35.13 15.19 17.67
CA LYS A 84 35.16 14.17 16.62
C LYS A 84 35.03 14.74 15.21
N ALA A 85 34.55 15.98 15.05
CA ALA A 85 34.28 16.58 13.76
C ALA A 85 35.59 16.75 12.95
N SER A 86 35.58 16.22 11.73
CA SER A 86 36.69 16.34 10.78
C SER A 86 36.26 16.88 9.42
N GLN A 87 34.99 16.74 9.06
CA GLN A 87 34.43 17.14 7.76
C GLN A 87 33.06 17.82 7.92
N LEU A 88 32.85 18.87 7.14
CA LEU A 88 31.63 19.66 7.07
C LEU A 88 31.22 19.78 5.60
N PRO A 89 30.49 18.80 5.05
CA PRO A 89 29.80 19.00 3.79
C PRO A 89 28.75 20.11 3.98
N TRP A 90 28.71 21.08 3.08
CA TRP A 90 27.85 22.24 3.20
C TRP A 90 27.05 22.50 1.93
N ILE A 91 25.83 23.00 2.12
CA ILE A 91 24.97 23.52 1.06
C ILE A 91 24.59 24.95 1.43
N LEU A 92 24.81 25.89 0.51
CA LEU A 92 24.39 27.28 0.62
C LEU A 92 23.08 27.47 -0.15
N THR A 93 22.05 27.97 0.52
CA THR A 93 20.75 28.31 -0.09
C THR A 93 20.38 29.76 0.16
N ASP A 94 19.48 30.31 -0.64
CA ASP A 94 18.81 31.58 -0.31
C ASP A 94 17.64 31.37 0.68
N LYS A 95 16.91 32.44 1.02
CA LYS A 95 15.71 32.36 1.90
C LYS A 95 14.56 31.53 1.33
N ARG A 96 14.50 31.35 0.01
CA ARG A 96 13.47 30.56 -0.69
C ARG A 96 13.85 29.08 -0.76
N GLY A 97 15.06 28.73 -0.32
CA GLY A 97 15.59 27.37 -0.41
C GLY A 97 16.26 27.07 -1.75
N GLU A 98 16.45 28.07 -2.61
CA GLU A 98 17.15 27.90 -3.88
C GLU A 98 18.64 27.67 -3.59
N LYS A 99 19.21 26.61 -4.15
CA LYS A 99 20.62 26.27 -3.96
C LYS A 99 21.51 27.26 -4.70
N LEU A 100 22.39 27.92 -3.96
CA LEU A 100 23.39 28.87 -4.48
C LEU A 100 24.75 28.19 -4.73
N ALA A 101 25.17 27.30 -3.82
CA ALA A 101 26.42 26.55 -3.94
C ALA A 101 26.42 25.32 -3.01
N SER A 102 27.38 24.42 -3.21
CA SER A 102 27.72 23.36 -2.24
C SER A 102 29.21 23.07 -2.25
N GLY A 103 29.69 22.42 -1.21
CA GLY A 103 31.08 22.00 -1.13
C GLY A 103 31.39 21.27 0.16
N GLU A 104 32.66 21.23 0.50
CA GLU A 104 33.16 20.64 1.74
C GLU A 104 34.10 21.60 2.46
N ALA A 105 34.13 21.55 3.78
CA ALA A 105 35.15 22.17 4.61
C ALA A 105 35.69 21.12 5.58
N SER A 106 37.00 21.04 5.78
CA SER A 106 37.59 20.00 6.63
C SER A 106 38.62 20.56 7.60
N LYS A 107 38.78 19.88 8.75
CA LYS A 107 39.72 20.27 9.79
C LYS A 107 41.15 20.37 9.28
N ALA A 108 41.54 19.40 8.44
CA ALA A 108 42.86 19.33 7.82
C ALA A 108 43.18 20.55 6.93
N ARG A 109 42.16 21.25 6.43
CA ARG A 109 42.30 22.46 5.59
C ARG A 109 41.92 23.73 6.35
N GLY A 110 41.91 23.69 7.69
CA GLY A 110 41.53 24.82 8.53
C GLY A 110 40.09 25.27 8.32
N TRP A 111 39.19 24.34 7.99
CA TRP A 111 37.76 24.57 7.76
C TRP A 111 37.44 25.56 6.63
N LYS A 112 38.39 25.80 5.71
CA LYS A 112 38.14 26.62 4.53
C LYS A 112 37.16 25.90 3.58
N PRO A 113 36.15 26.59 3.02
CA PRO A 113 35.28 26.01 2.02
C PRO A 113 36.05 25.66 0.76
N VAL A 114 35.78 24.47 0.25
CA VAL A 114 36.14 24.02 -1.09
C VAL A 114 34.84 23.80 -1.85
N PRO A 115 34.44 24.73 -2.74
CA PRO A 115 33.26 24.55 -3.57
C PRO A 115 33.39 23.28 -4.40
N LYS A 116 32.30 22.51 -4.48
CA LYS A 116 32.21 21.37 -5.38
C LYS A 116 31.84 21.88 -6.78
N PRO A 117 32.57 21.51 -7.84
CA PRO A 117 32.16 21.82 -9.21
C PRO A 117 30.76 21.26 -9.49
N ALA A 118 29.92 22.05 -10.17
CA ALA A 118 28.54 21.64 -10.50
C ALA A 118 28.46 20.31 -11.29
N ALA A 119 29.56 19.92 -11.95
CA ALA A 119 29.66 18.67 -12.71
C ALA A 119 29.87 17.40 -11.87
N ASP A 120 30.30 17.52 -10.60
CA ASP A 120 30.55 16.37 -9.72
C ASP A 120 29.38 16.11 -8.75
N GLU A 121 28.33 16.92 -8.78
CA GLU A 121 27.14 16.67 -7.98
C GLU A 121 26.43 15.44 -8.52
N PRO A 122 26.22 14.37 -7.71
CA PRO A 122 25.30 13.32 -8.11
C PRO A 122 23.98 14.02 -8.37
N ALA A 123 23.47 13.93 -9.60
CA ALA A 123 22.12 14.37 -9.92
C ALA A 123 21.21 13.87 -8.79
N ALA A 124 20.33 14.75 -8.28
CA ALA A 124 19.30 14.32 -7.34
C ALA A 124 18.73 13.01 -7.87
N PRO A 125 18.69 11.92 -7.06
CA PRO A 125 18.22 10.63 -7.55
C PRO A 125 16.89 10.90 -8.25
N PRO A 126 16.71 10.42 -9.50
CA PRO A 126 15.51 10.71 -10.25
C PRO A 126 14.32 10.41 -9.35
N GLN A 127 13.45 11.42 -9.15
CA GLN A 127 12.23 11.22 -8.38
C GLN A 127 11.56 9.97 -8.94
N PRO A 128 11.16 9.01 -8.09
CA PRO A 128 10.56 7.79 -8.57
C PRO A 128 9.37 8.17 -9.47
N ALA A 129 9.42 7.74 -10.73
CA ALA A 129 8.43 8.14 -11.71
C ALA A 129 7.07 7.60 -11.25
N ILE A 130 6.10 8.50 -11.05
CA ILE A 130 4.73 8.12 -10.74
C ILE A 130 4.21 7.33 -11.94
N PRO A 131 3.69 6.09 -11.76
CA PRO A 131 3.09 5.33 -12.84
C PRO A 131 2.05 6.16 -13.60
N ALA A 132 1.95 5.98 -14.92
CA ALA A 132 0.94 6.67 -15.71
C ALA A 132 -0.47 6.23 -15.31
N ALA A 133 -1.44 7.13 -15.41
CA ALA A 133 -2.85 6.76 -15.24
C ALA A 133 -3.29 5.86 -16.40
N VAL A 134 -4.09 4.84 -16.11
CA VAL A 134 -4.69 3.94 -17.10
C VAL A 134 -6.20 4.14 -17.06
N ALA A 135 -6.80 4.44 -18.21
CA ALA A 135 -8.24 4.59 -18.32
C ALA A 135 -8.95 3.23 -18.13
N VAL A 136 -10.10 3.24 -17.47
CA VAL A 136 -10.98 2.07 -17.36
C VAL A 136 -11.65 1.85 -18.71
N THR A 137 -11.27 0.80 -19.43
CA THR A 137 -11.73 0.51 -20.80
C THR A 137 -12.70 -0.66 -20.89
N SER A 138 -12.87 -1.42 -19.81
CA SER A 138 -13.75 -2.58 -19.81
C SER A 138 -15.23 -2.17 -19.95
N PRO A 139 -16.05 -2.95 -20.68
CA PRO A 139 -17.48 -2.67 -20.80
C PRO A 139 -18.21 -2.83 -19.45
N PRO A 140 -19.42 -2.25 -19.33
CA PRO A 140 -20.28 -2.47 -18.17
C PRO A 140 -20.62 -3.94 -17.93
N ALA A 141 -20.77 -4.30 -16.67
CA ALA A 141 -21.25 -5.60 -16.20
C ALA A 141 -22.63 -5.95 -16.74
N ALA A 142 -22.94 -7.25 -16.84
CA ALA A 142 -24.35 -7.65 -16.77
C ALA A 142 -24.91 -7.31 -15.38
N SER A 143 -26.14 -6.79 -15.34
CA SER A 143 -26.85 -6.44 -14.10
C SER A 143 -27.92 -7.45 -13.71
N ALA A 144 -28.22 -8.43 -14.56
CA ALA A 144 -29.20 -9.47 -14.28
C ALA A 144 -28.75 -10.30 -13.08
N PRO A 145 -29.57 -10.45 -12.02
CA PRO A 145 -29.20 -11.22 -10.84
C PRO A 145 -29.08 -12.71 -11.18
N ALA A 146 -28.25 -13.41 -10.41
CA ALA A 146 -28.18 -14.87 -10.45
C ALA A 146 -29.53 -15.48 -10.02
N GLN A 147 -29.89 -16.60 -10.63
CA GLN A 147 -31.12 -17.33 -10.31
C GLN A 147 -31.04 -17.86 -8.89
N ARG A 148 -32.13 -17.76 -8.14
CA ARG A 148 -32.28 -18.34 -6.80
C ARG A 148 -32.78 -19.78 -6.91
N PHE A 149 -32.24 -20.65 -6.08
CA PHE A 149 -32.62 -22.04 -5.96
C PHE A 149 -32.84 -22.37 -4.48
N ASP A 150 -34.01 -22.90 -4.17
CA ASP A 150 -34.39 -23.28 -2.80
C ASP A 150 -34.06 -24.75 -2.55
N LEU A 151 -33.47 -25.03 -1.38
CA LEU A 151 -33.15 -26.39 -0.93
C LEU A 151 -34.26 -26.92 -0.02
N PRO A 152 -34.49 -28.25 0.02
CA PRO A 152 -35.52 -28.86 0.87
C PRO A 152 -35.39 -28.52 2.35
N GLN A 153 -34.16 -28.32 2.85
CA GLN A 153 -33.88 -27.91 4.23
C GLN A 153 -34.13 -26.42 4.53
N GLY A 154 -34.66 -25.65 3.57
CA GLY A 154 -35.04 -24.25 3.73
C GLY A 154 -33.93 -23.22 3.46
N CYS A 155 -32.68 -23.64 3.22
CA CYS A 155 -31.66 -22.72 2.71
C CYS A 155 -31.89 -22.41 1.23
N HIS A 156 -31.34 -21.30 0.75
CA HIS A 156 -31.29 -20.98 -0.68
C HIS A 156 -29.88 -20.56 -1.14
N PHE A 157 -29.58 -20.81 -2.40
CA PHE A 157 -28.32 -20.38 -3.03
C PHE A 157 -28.63 -19.75 -4.39
N ARG A 158 -27.62 -19.12 -5.00
CA ARG A 158 -27.76 -18.37 -6.25
C ARG A 158 -26.61 -18.62 -7.20
N THR A 159 -26.95 -18.91 -8.45
CA THR A 159 -25.98 -19.06 -9.54
C THR A 159 -26.63 -18.83 -10.90
N TYR A 160 -25.85 -18.82 -11.97
CA TYR A 160 -26.37 -18.84 -13.33
C TYR A 160 -26.44 -20.27 -13.86
N TRP A 161 -27.61 -20.61 -14.38
CA TRP A 161 -27.91 -21.91 -14.96
C TRP A 161 -28.62 -21.71 -16.29
N ASN A 162 -28.07 -22.32 -17.34
CA ASN A 162 -28.74 -22.44 -18.62
C ASN A 162 -29.20 -23.89 -18.82
N GLY A 163 -30.50 -24.16 -18.67
CA GLY A 163 -31.06 -25.51 -18.77
C GLY A 163 -30.95 -26.14 -20.16
N GLU A 164 -30.83 -25.34 -21.23
CA GLU A 164 -30.67 -25.86 -22.59
C GLU A 164 -29.24 -26.35 -22.86
N ALA A 165 -28.24 -25.68 -22.27
CA ALA A 165 -26.83 -26.00 -22.48
C ALA A 165 -26.24 -26.97 -21.44
N ASN A 166 -26.80 -27.03 -20.23
CA ASN A 166 -26.15 -27.67 -19.08
C ASN A 166 -26.86 -28.93 -18.55
N GLY A 167 -27.89 -29.42 -19.25
CA GLY A 167 -28.62 -30.63 -18.85
C GLY A 167 -29.63 -30.40 -17.73
N SER A 168 -30.07 -31.50 -17.10
CA SER A 168 -31.33 -31.56 -16.35
C SER A 168 -31.20 -31.42 -14.82
N ALA A 169 -30.02 -31.56 -14.23
CA ALA A 169 -29.92 -31.68 -12.77
C ALA A 169 -28.62 -31.17 -12.14
N LEU A 170 -28.78 -30.31 -11.13
CA LEU A 170 -27.76 -29.94 -10.15
C LEU A 170 -28.17 -30.54 -8.80
N PHE A 171 -27.38 -31.48 -8.28
CA PHE A 171 -27.60 -32.12 -6.98
C PHE A 171 -26.69 -31.47 -5.93
N ILE A 172 -27.28 -30.67 -5.04
CA ILE A 172 -26.51 -29.95 -4.02
C ILE A 172 -26.40 -30.81 -2.76
N PRO A 173 -25.20 -30.90 -2.17
CA PRO A 173 -24.93 -31.81 -1.09
C PRO A 173 -25.75 -31.46 0.13
N SER A 174 -26.20 -32.52 0.78
CA SER A 174 -26.62 -32.54 2.18
C SER A 174 -25.40 -32.87 3.04
N GLY A 175 -24.51 -31.89 3.24
CA GLY A 175 -23.32 -32.04 4.10
C GLY A 175 -23.49 -31.33 5.44
N ALA A 176 -23.04 -31.93 6.54
CA ALA A 176 -23.14 -31.35 7.89
C ALA A 176 -22.40 -29.99 8.04
N ALA A 177 -21.49 -29.66 7.13
CA ALA A 177 -20.74 -28.40 7.11
C ALA A 177 -21.48 -27.26 6.39
N LEU A 178 -22.64 -27.53 5.77
CA LEU A 178 -23.48 -26.52 5.15
C LEU A 178 -24.53 -26.03 6.14
N ARG A 179 -24.67 -24.71 6.22
CA ARG A 179 -25.62 -24.03 7.10
C ARG A 179 -26.31 -22.89 6.37
N CYS A 180 -27.54 -22.56 6.74
CA CYS A 180 -28.16 -21.32 6.31
C CYS A 180 -27.69 -20.19 7.23
N GLY A 181 -27.34 -19.04 6.66
CA GLY A 181 -27.24 -17.80 7.43
C GLY A 181 -28.60 -17.34 7.94
N ASP A 182 -28.61 -16.30 8.77
CA ASP A 182 -29.85 -15.68 9.27
C ASP A 182 -30.73 -15.12 8.15
N ASP A 183 -30.11 -14.81 7.00
CA ASP A 183 -30.73 -14.36 5.76
C ASP A 183 -31.22 -15.52 4.85
N GLY A 184 -31.11 -16.76 5.34
CA GLY A 184 -31.45 -18.00 4.65
C GLY A 184 -30.47 -18.42 3.56
N TRP A 185 -29.42 -17.63 3.30
CA TRP A 185 -28.45 -17.97 2.26
C TRP A 185 -27.48 -19.07 2.70
N LEU A 186 -27.22 -20.02 1.82
CA LEU A 186 -26.32 -21.14 2.08
C LEU A 186 -24.88 -20.67 2.32
N SER A 187 -24.23 -21.19 3.34
CA SER A 187 -22.81 -20.96 3.64
C SER A 187 -22.12 -22.25 4.08
N GLY A 188 -20.80 -22.35 3.88
CA GLY A 188 -19.99 -23.52 4.22
C GLY A 188 -19.43 -24.24 2.99
N SER A 189 -18.86 -25.43 3.14
CA SER A 189 -18.26 -26.16 2.00
C SER A 189 -18.81 -27.58 1.88
N GLY A 190 -18.93 -28.08 0.65
CA GLY A 190 -19.41 -29.43 0.36
C GLY A 190 -19.11 -29.87 -1.07
N GLU A 191 -19.32 -31.15 -1.37
CA GLU A 191 -19.18 -31.73 -2.71
C GLU A 191 -20.51 -31.70 -3.46
N ILE A 192 -20.56 -31.13 -4.66
CA ILE A 192 -21.81 -31.00 -5.42
C ILE A 192 -21.87 -32.05 -6.50
N GLY A 193 -22.94 -32.85 -6.48
CA GLY A 193 -23.28 -33.73 -7.57
C GLY A 193 -23.73 -32.91 -8.77
N LEU A 194 -22.91 -32.88 -9.82
CA LEU A 194 -23.20 -32.19 -11.04
C LEU A 194 -23.41 -33.20 -12.15
N GLN A 195 -24.61 -33.22 -12.74
CA GLN A 195 -24.92 -34.09 -13.86
C GLN A 195 -24.97 -33.27 -15.15
N GLN A 196 -23.95 -33.44 -16.00
CA GLN A 196 -23.84 -32.74 -17.29
C GLN A 196 -23.60 -33.77 -18.39
N ASN A 197 -24.38 -33.71 -19.46
CA ASN A 197 -24.25 -34.58 -20.64
C ASN A 197 -24.15 -36.09 -20.31
N GLY A 198 -24.90 -36.55 -19.29
CA GLY A 198 -24.89 -37.95 -18.84
C GLY A 198 -23.69 -38.35 -17.97
N GLN A 199 -22.72 -37.45 -17.74
CA GLN A 199 -21.60 -37.65 -16.82
C GLN A 199 -21.91 -37.02 -15.46
N THR A 200 -21.45 -37.66 -14.39
CA THR A 200 -21.58 -37.16 -13.02
C THR A 200 -20.21 -36.72 -12.51
N ALA A 201 -20.10 -35.46 -12.10
CA ALA A 201 -18.94 -34.90 -11.41
C ALA A 201 -19.30 -34.55 -9.96
N SER A 202 -18.32 -34.55 -9.06
CA SER A 202 -18.49 -34.18 -7.65
C SER A 202 -17.51 -33.09 -7.22
N PRO A 203 -17.53 -31.88 -7.83
CA PRO A 203 -16.65 -30.79 -7.43
C PRO A 203 -16.90 -30.35 -5.98
N ARG A 204 -15.81 -30.11 -5.24
CA ARG A 204 -15.88 -29.47 -3.93
C ARG A 204 -15.96 -27.96 -4.09
N LEU A 205 -17.07 -27.37 -3.64
CA LEU A 205 -17.27 -25.92 -3.64
C LEU A 205 -17.47 -25.39 -2.21
N SER A 206 -17.22 -24.09 -2.06
CA SER A 206 -17.61 -23.33 -0.87
C SER A 206 -18.77 -22.42 -1.22
N PHE A 207 -19.68 -22.16 -0.30
CA PHE A 207 -20.77 -21.21 -0.43
C PHE A 207 -20.51 -20.04 0.51
N HIS A 208 -20.61 -18.83 -0.04
CA HIS A 208 -20.56 -17.59 0.73
C HIS A 208 -21.78 -16.76 0.40
N GLN A 209 -22.66 -16.52 1.38
CA GLN A 209 -23.93 -15.83 1.14
C GLN A 209 -24.67 -16.42 -0.08
N GLY A 210 -24.68 -17.74 -0.20
CA GLY A 210 -25.34 -18.47 -1.29
C GLY A 210 -24.64 -18.42 -2.64
N TYR A 211 -23.51 -17.74 -2.80
CA TYR A 211 -22.70 -17.82 -4.03
C TYR A 211 -21.76 -19.03 -3.96
N PRO A 212 -21.87 -20.02 -4.88
CA PRO A 212 -20.90 -21.10 -5.00
C PRO A 212 -19.56 -20.57 -5.53
N LEU A 213 -18.50 -20.85 -4.78
CA LEU A 213 -17.12 -20.46 -5.03
C LEU A 213 -16.25 -21.71 -5.21
N ALA A 214 -15.49 -21.73 -6.29
CA ALA A 214 -14.47 -22.74 -6.54
C ALA A 214 -13.06 -22.20 -6.21
N LYS A 215 -12.18 -23.08 -5.74
CA LYS A 215 -10.77 -22.77 -5.38
C LYS A 215 -10.58 -21.73 -4.27
N VAL A 216 -11.67 -21.34 -3.61
CA VAL A 216 -11.66 -20.46 -2.43
C VAL A 216 -12.51 -21.11 -1.34
N ASN A 217 -12.02 -21.08 -0.11
CA ASN A 217 -12.73 -21.46 1.09
C ASN A 217 -12.74 -20.29 2.06
N VAL A 218 -13.86 -19.58 2.13
CA VAL A 218 -14.03 -18.40 2.98
C VAL A 218 -14.24 -18.72 4.45
N GLY A 219 -14.66 -19.96 4.79
CA GLY A 219 -15.05 -20.34 6.15
C GLY A 219 -16.00 -19.32 6.80
N ASP A 220 -15.67 -18.93 8.03
CA ASP A 220 -16.46 -17.99 8.84
C ASP A 220 -15.93 -16.54 8.74
N ARG A 221 -15.08 -16.24 7.76
CA ARG A 221 -14.44 -14.93 7.68
C ARG A 221 -15.44 -13.83 7.30
N PRO A 222 -15.30 -12.62 7.88
CA PRO A 222 -16.21 -11.49 7.63
C PRO A 222 -15.89 -10.83 6.27
N LEU A 223 -16.08 -11.58 5.19
CA LEU A 223 -15.86 -11.10 3.82
C LEU A 223 -17.20 -10.66 3.21
N SER A 224 -17.13 -9.75 2.24
CA SER A 224 -18.32 -9.25 1.54
C SER A 224 -18.21 -9.45 0.05
N VAL A 225 -19.31 -9.85 -0.57
CA VAL A 225 -19.45 -9.82 -2.02
C VAL A 225 -19.67 -8.37 -2.44
N VAL A 226 -18.67 -7.78 -3.09
CA VAL A 226 -18.71 -6.38 -3.56
C VAL A 226 -19.60 -6.29 -4.79
N SER A 227 -19.41 -7.20 -5.74
CA SER A 227 -20.28 -7.35 -6.90
C SER A 227 -20.30 -8.81 -7.37
N ALA A 228 -21.40 -9.25 -7.97
CA ALA A 228 -21.53 -10.57 -8.57
C ALA A 228 -22.48 -10.51 -9.78
N ASN A 229 -22.08 -11.14 -10.88
CA ASN A 229 -22.82 -11.16 -12.14
C ASN A 229 -22.37 -12.36 -13.00
N ALA A 230 -22.94 -12.47 -14.20
CA ALA A 230 -22.72 -13.59 -15.11
C ALA A 230 -21.27 -13.73 -15.61
N GLN A 231 -20.44 -12.69 -15.46
CA GLN A 231 -19.04 -12.75 -15.87
C GLN A 231 -18.08 -13.03 -14.71
N ARG A 232 -18.38 -12.54 -13.50
CA ARG A 232 -17.46 -12.60 -12.35
C ARG A 232 -18.12 -12.24 -11.03
N LEU A 233 -17.42 -12.55 -9.95
CA LEU A 233 -17.68 -12.13 -8.58
C LEU A 233 -16.43 -11.46 -8.01
N VAL A 234 -16.63 -10.37 -7.28
CA VAL A 234 -15.57 -9.65 -6.55
C VAL A 234 -15.79 -9.84 -5.06
N LEU A 235 -14.85 -10.51 -4.41
CA LEU A 235 -14.87 -10.74 -2.97
C LEU A 235 -13.90 -9.78 -2.28
N GLY A 236 -14.36 -9.06 -1.26
CA GLY A 236 -13.59 -8.01 -0.60
C GLY A 236 -13.82 -7.94 0.90
N ALA A 237 -13.61 -6.74 1.45
CA ALA A 237 -13.77 -6.41 2.87
C ALA A 237 -12.93 -7.27 3.83
N ASN A 238 -11.82 -7.85 3.36
CA ASN A 238 -10.91 -8.57 4.24
C ASN A 238 -10.25 -7.59 5.24
N PRO A 239 -10.48 -7.74 6.56
CA PRO A 239 -10.01 -6.76 7.54
C PRO A 239 -8.48 -6.72 7.64
N GLN A 240 -7.78 -7.79 7.21
CA GLN A 240 -6.32 -7.84 7.22
C GLN A 240 -5.69 -7.10 6.04
N ALA A 241 -6.46 -6.85 4.97
CA ALA A 241 -6.02 -6.10 3.80
C ALA A 241 -7.19 -5.29 3.20
N PRO A 242 -7.63 -4.20 3.86
CA PRO A 242 -8.66 -3.31 3.31
C PRO A 242 -8.26 -2.78 1.92
N GLY A 243 -9.24 -2.56 1.04
CA GLY A 243 -9.01 -2.13 -0.34
C GLY A 243 -8.29 -3.19 -1.20
N SER A 244 -8.40 -4.47 -0.85
CA SER A 244 -7.96 -5.57 -1.72
C SER A 244 -9.10 -6.54 -1.94
N PHE A 245 -9.07 -7.23 -3.09
CA PHE A 245 -10.19 -8.02 -3.59
C PHE A 245 -9.70 -9.26 -4.34
N LEU A 246 -10.43 -10.37 -4.20
CA LEU A 246 -10.31 -11.49 -5.13
C LEU A 246 -11.26 -11.29 -6.31
N LEU A 247 -10.74 -11.50 -7.52
CA LEU A 247 -11.55 -11.60 -8.72
C LEU A 247 -11.80 -13.08 -9.02
N LEU A 248 -13.07 -13.46 -9.14
CA LEU A 248 -13.46 -14.82 -9.45
C LEU A 248 -14.31 -14.81 -10.73
N PRO A 249 -13.75 -15.16 -11.90
CA PRO A 249 -14.54 -15.36 -13.10
C PRO A 249 -15.63 -16.42 -12.89
N PHE A 250 -16.75 -16.26 -13.60
CA PHE A 250 -17.78 -17.30 -13.63
C PHE A 250 -17.30 -18.49 -14.47
N GLU A 251 -17.32 -19.69 -13.90
CA GLU A 251 -16.98 -20.95 -14.56
C GLU A 251 -18.28 -21.71 -14.90
N PRO A 252 -18.75 -21.67 -16.16
CA PRO A 252 -20.02 -22.25 -16.54
C PRO A 252 -20.10 -23.75 -16.28
N GLN A 253 -18.98 -24.47 -16.41
CA GLN A 253 -18.95 -25.92 -16.18
C GLN A 253 -19.24 -26.25 -14.71
N LEU A 254 -18.88 -25.38 -13.77
CA LEU A 254 -19.11 -25.59 -12.34
C LEU A 254 -20.36 -24.90 -11.81
N HIS A 255 -21.02 -24.07 -12.63
CA HIS A 255 -22.06 -23.14 -12.18
C HIS A 255 -21.63 -22.34 -10.95
N ALA A 256 -20.39 -21.86 -10.96
CA ALA A 256 -19.75 -21.27 -9.79
C ALA A 256 -18.75 -20.21 -10.21
N TRP A 257 -18.42 -19.31 -9.28
CA TRP A 257 -17.34 -18.37 -9.47
C TRP A 257 -16.03 -19.00 -9.01
N SER A 258 -15.07 -19.13 -9.91
CA SER A 258 -13.80 -19.78 -9.64
C SER A 258 -12.70 -18.76 -9.54
N PHE A 259 -11.88 -18.84 -8.49
CA PHE A 259 -10.66 -18.04 -8.44
C PHE A 259 -9.62 -18.56 -9.44
N ASP A 260 -8.99 -17.64 -10.18
CA ASP A 260 -8.03 -17.94 -11.23
C ASP A 260 -6.63 -17.35 -10.99
N GLY A 261 -6.43 -16.66 -9.87
CA GLY A 261 -5.13 -16.08 -9.48
C GLY A 261 -5.10 -14.56 -9.43
N VAL A 262 -6.16 -13.86 -9.84
CA VAL A 262 -6.13 -12.39 -9.87
C VAL A 262 -6.58 -11.76 -8.55
N VAL A 263 -5.68 -10.99 -7.94
CA VAL A 263 -5.96 -10.14 -6.77
C VAL A 263 -5.89 -8.68 -7.18
N ILE A 264 -6.94 -7.92 -6.87
CA ILE A 264 -6.99 -6.47 -7.15
C ILE A 264 -6.63 -5.73 -5.88
N VAL A 265 -5.77 -4.71 -5.99
CA VAL A 265 -5.27 -3.95 -4.86
C VAL A 265 -5.44 -2.47 -5.15
N GLU A 266 -6.24 -1.79 -4.34
CA GLU A 266 -6.31 -0.33 -4.35
C GLU A 266 -5.05 0.25 -3.68
N MET A 267 -4.39 1.15 -4.42
CA MET A 267 -3.22 1.89 -4.00
C MET A 267 -3.12 3.19 -4.82
N PRO A 268 -2.84 4.35 -4.20
CA PRO A 268 -2.57 5.58 -4.95
C PRO A 268 -1.30 5.44 -5.81
N ARG A 269 -1.30 5.96 -7.05
CA ARG A 269 -0.11 5.93 -7.92
C ARG A 269 1.09 6.65 -7.31
N THR A 270 0.85 7.68 -6.51
CA THR A 270 1.91 8.41 -5.78
C THR A 270 2.62 7.52 -4.77
N ASP A 271 1.90 6.62 -4.09
CA ASP A 271 2.51 5.62 -3.21
C ASP A 271 3.17 4.50 -4.02
N ALA A 272 2.60 4.13 -5.17
CA ALA A 272 3.15 3.09 -6.04
C ALA A 272 4.47 3.49 -6.71
N ALA A 273 4.83 4.78 -6.67
CA ALA A 273 6.16 5.25 -7.05
C ALA A 273 7.26 4.73 -6.11
N ASP A 274 6.92 4.28 -4.90
CA ASP A 274 7.85 3.68 -3.93
C ASP A 274 7.78 2.12 -3.98
N PRO A 275 8.81 1.43 -4.49
CA PRO A 275 8.83 -0.03 -4.59
C PRO A 275 8.70 -0.75 -3.24
N ALA A 276 9.16 -0.13 -2.15
CA ALA A 276 9.05 -0.72 -0.81
C ALA A 276 7.59 -0.70 -0.34
N LYS A 277 6.86 0.40 -0.59
CA LYS A 277 5.42 0.47 -0.31
C LYS A 277 4.64 -0.53 -1.15
N VAL A 278 4.96 -0.67 -2.44
CA VAL A 278 4.31 -1.67 -3.32
C VAL A 278 4.53 -3.08 -2.78
N THR A 279 5.77 -3.42 -2.43
CA THR A 279 6.13 -4.74 -1.87
C THR A 279 5.41 -5.01 -0.54
N GLN A 280 5.38 -4.03 0.37
CA GLN A 280 4.66 -4.16 1.63
C GLN A 280 3.16 -4.37 1.40
N ARG A 281 2.57 -3.62 0.47
CA ARG A 281 1.15 -3.70 0.15
C ARG A 281 0.77 -5.06 -0.46
N ILE A 282 1.59 -5.57 -1.38
CA ILE A 282 1.40 -6.90 -1.98
C ILE A 282 1.52 -8.00 -0.92
N LYS A 283 2.57 -7.97 -0.07
CA LYS A 283 2.73 -8.95 1.01
C LYS A 283 1.54 -8.96 1.98
N GLN A 284 1.00 -7.79 2.29
CA GLN A 284 -0.20 -7.68 3.12
C GLN A 284 -1.41 -8.36 2.45
N ALA A 285 -1.68 -8.04 1.18
CA ALA A 285 -2.78 -8.64 0.43
C ALA A 285 -2.58 -10.16 0.30
N GLN A 286 -1.39 -10.60 -0.08
CA GLN A 286 -1.02 -12.01 -0.16
C GLN A 286 -1.29 -12.74 1.15
N SER A 287 -0.79 -12.24 2.28
CA SER A 287 -0.95 -12.87 3.59
C SER A 287 -2.41 -12.97 4.02
N ALA A 288 -3.24 -11.98 3.63
CA ALA A 288 -4.66 -11.94 3.94
C ALA A 288 -5.48 -12.95 3.11
N TRP A 289 -5.09 -13.17 1.85
CA TRP A 289 -5.86 -13.98 0.90
C TRP A 289 -5.37 -15.43 0.77
N GLN A 290 -4.06 -15.67 0.81
CA GLN A 290 -3.46 -17.00 0.62
C GLN A 290 -4.07 -18.10 1.50
N PRO A 291 -4.39 -17.87 2.79
CA PRO A 291 -5.02 -18.89 3.64
C PRO A 291 -6.42 -19.33 3.21
N LEU A 292 -7.06 -18.59 2.30
CA LEU A 292 -8.39 -18.90 1.77
C LEU A 292 -8.34 -19.72 0.47
N LEU A 293 -7.18 -19.85 -0.15
CA LEU A 293 -7.06 -20.47 -1.48
C LEU A 293 -6.83 -21.98 -1.35
N SER A 294 -7.52 -22.75 -2.19
CA SER A 294 -7.33 -24.21 -2.26
C SER A 294 -6.07 -24.58 -3.06
N ALA A 295 -5.44 -25.71 -2.72
CA ALA A 295 -4.19 -26.19 -3.34
C ALA A 295 -4.38 -26.84 -4.74
N PRO A 296 -3.36 -26.85 -5.63
CA PRO A 296 -2.02 -26.29 -5.46
C PRO A 296 -1.95 -24.78 -5.77
N ALA A 297 -0.92 -24.14 -5.22
CA ALA A 297 -0.67 -22.70 -5.23
C ALA A 297 -0.92 -22.08 -6.61
N THR A 298 -2.10 -21.47 -6.79
CA THR A 298 -2.39 -20.66 -7.97
C THR A 298 -1.45 -19.46 -7.92
N PRO A 299 -0.57 -19.24 -8.91
CA PRO A 299 0.28 -18.07 -8.95
C PRO A 299 -0.58 -16.81 -8.85
N LEU A 300 -0.23 -15.93 -7.92
CA LEU A 300 -1.01 -14.72 -7.70
C LEU A 300 -0.52 -13.62 -8.62
N THR A 301 -1.46 -12.99 -9.32
CA THR A 301 -1.22 -11.76 -10.07
C THR A 301 -1.93 -10.62 -9.35
N PHE A 302 -1.15 -9.67 -8.85
CA PHE A 302 -1.65 -8.48 -8.17
C PHE A 302 -1.79 -7.34 -9.18
N ARG A 303 -3.01 -6.86 -9.39
CA ARG A 303 -3.31 -5.71 -10.26
C ARG A 303 -3.59 -4.48 -9.39
N LEU A 304 -2.73 -3.48 -9.49
CA LEU A 304 -2.85 -2.24 -8.72
C LEU A 304 -3.68 -1.22 -9.47
N VAL A 305 -4.74 -0.75 -8.81
CA VAL A 305 -5.68 0.26 -9.32
C VAL A 305 -5.75 1.44 -8.35
N GLU A 306 -6.13 2.63 -8.83
CA GLU A 306 -6.44 3.73 -7.91
C GLU A 306 -7.77 3.48 -7.19
N LYS A 307 -8.72 2.88 -7.91
CA LYS A 307 -10.05 2.53 -7.42
C LYS A 307 -10.57 1.32 -8.18
N LEU A 308 -11.25 0.42 -7.48
CA LEU A 308 -11.95 -0.70 -8.07
C LEU A 308 -13.08 -0.23 -8.99
N ALA A 309 -13.16 -0.79 -10.20
CA ALA A 309 -14.25 -0.54 -11.15
C ALA A 309 -15.27 -1.69 -11.10
N ASP A 310 -15.95 -1.85 -9.97
CA ASP A 310 -16.84 -2.98 -9.65
C ASP A 310 -18.04 -3.14 -10.60
N ASP A 311 -18.39 -2.08 -11.33
CA ASP A 311 -19.39 -2.03 -12.39
C ASP A 311 -18.90 -2.59 -13.75
N ARG A 312 -17.64 -3.03 -13.88
CA ARG A 312 -17.03 -3.46 -15.17
C ARG A 312 -16.70 -4.92 -15.25
N VAL A 313 -16.81 -5.49 -16.47
CA VAL A 313 -16.46 -6.89 -16.76
C VAL A 313 -15.07 -7.25 -16.23
N ASP A 314 -14.09 -6.38 -16.48
CA ASP A 314 -12.78 -6.40 -15.82
C ASP A 314 -12.70 -5.23 -14.83
N PRO A 315 -12.93 -5.48 -13.53
CA PRO A 315 -12.88 -4.44 -12.50
C PRO A 315 -11.46 -3.92 -12.23
N ALA A 316 -10.43 -4.54 -12.81
CA ALA A 316 -9.05 -4.10 -12.80
C ALA A 316 -8.59 -3.48 -14.13
N SER A 317 -9.48 -3.17 -15.07
CA SER A 317 -9.08 -2.59 -16.37
C SER A 317 -8.36 -1.24 -16.28
N GLY A 318 -8.53 -0.50 -15.18
CA GLY A 318 -7.72 0.70 -14.85
C GLY A 318 -6.39 0.41 -14.15
N SER A 319 -5.90 -0.83 -14.19
CA SER A 319 -4.65 -1.23 -13.53
C SER A 319 -3.45 -0.57 -14.18
N TYR A 320 -2.68 0.17 -13.38
CA TYR A 320 -1.47 0.87 -13.84
C TYR A 320 -0.18 0.10 -13.54
N LEU A 321 -0.26 -0.96 -12.72
CA LEU A 321 0.86 -1.85 -12.42
C LEU A 321 0.35 -3.26 -12.14
N SER A 322 1.04 -4.26 -12.68
CA SER A 322 0.80 -5.67 -12.39
C SER A 322 2.06 -6.27 -11.78
N VAL A 323 1.91 -7.02 -10.70
CA VAL A 323 3.01 -7.74 -10.05
C VAL A 323 2.62 -9.21 -9.93
N ASN A 324 3.42 -10.07 -10.54
CA ASN A 324 3.24 -11.51 -10.43
C ASN A 324 4.06 -12.00 -9.24
N ASP A 325 3.45 -12.80 -8.39
CA ASP A 325 4.20 -13.57 -7.41
C ASP A 325 4.84 -14.75 -8.14
N ALA A 326 6.17 -14.73 -8.24
CA ALA A 326 6.92 -15.89 -8.67
C ALA A 326 6.86 -16.88 -7.51
N THR A 327 5.91 -17.82 -7.56
CA THR A 327 5.88 -18.96 -6.64
C THR A 327 7.28 -19.58 -6.55
N HIS A 328 7.86 -19.55 -5.35
CA HIS A 328 9.08 -20.27 -4.98
C HIS A 328 8.87 -21.78 -5.00
#